data_AF-A0A6S7JIA4-F1
#
_entry.id   AF-A0A6S7JIA4-F1
#
_cell.length_a   1.000
_cell.length_b   1.000
_cell.length_c   1.000
_cell.angle_alpha   90.00
_cell.angle_beta   90.00
_cell.angle_gamma   90.00
#
_symmetry.space_group_name_H-M   'P 1'
#
loop_
_entity.id
_entity.type
_entity.pdbx_description
1 polymer ?
#
loop_
_entity_poly.entity_id
_entity_poly.type
_entity_poly.pdbx_seq_one_letter_code
_entity_poly.pdbx_strand_id
1 'polypeptide(L)'
;MFTALNKLLDIDNKIYIPKGKFFLISESNNDGSFVTHHFLSLYLKGGHNVCFIALVQSFTHYSSVAQKLGVNLTASTQNGKLIFVEGLKYAVQNMEIESSNEMPPGMQNNPYRGLTSR
;
A
#
# COMPACT_ATOMS: atom_id res chain seq x y z
N MET A 1 -11.63 -10.64 9.33
CA MET A 1 -10.22 -11.04 9.14
C MET A 1 -10.21 -12.52 8.80
N PHE A 2 -9.42 -12.93 7.80
CA PHE A 2 -9.42 -14.30 7.28
C PHE A 2 -8.53 -15.20 8.15
N THR A 3 -9.13 -15.92 9.10
CA THR A 3 -8.40 -16.79 10.05
C THR A 3 -7.71 -17.96 9.37
N ALA A 4 -8.27 -18.50 8.28
CA ALA A 4 -7.64 -19.54 7.47
C ALA A 4 -6.36 -19.03 6.79
N LEU A 5 -6.36 -17.79 6.29
CA LEU A 5 -5.20 -17.16 5.68
C LEU A 5 -4.09 -16.90 6.70
N ASN A 6 -4.44 -16.45 7.91
CA ASN A 6 -3.47 -16.31 9.01
C ASN A 6 -2.74 -17.62 9.31
N LYS A 7 -3.48 -18.74 9.39
CA LYS A 7 -2.90 -20.07 9.61
C LYS A 7 -1.98 -20.48 8.46
N LEU A 8 -2.40 -20.25 7.21
CA LEU A 8 -1.59 -20.58 6.03
C LEU A 8 -0.26 -19.82 5.99
N LEU A 9 -0.24 -18.58 6.49
CA LEU A 9 0.94 -17.70 6.47
C LEU A 9 1.81 -17.80 7.73
N ASP A 10 1.51 -18.73 8.64
CA ASP A 10 2.10 -18.83 9.98
C ASP A 10 2.05 -17.48 10.74
N ILE A 11 0.96 -16.74 10.57
CA ILE A 11 0.64 -15.54 11.32
C ILE A 11 -0.27 -15.98 12.47
N ASP A 12 0.32 -16.62 13.48
CA ASP A 12 -0.46 -17.10 14.61
C ASP A 12 -1.05 -15.90 15.37
N ASN A 13 -2.32 -16.00 15.78
CA ASN A 13 -3.11 -14.88 16.32
C ASN A 13 -2.67 -14.43 17.73
N LYS A 14 -1.41 -14.65 18.09
CA LYS A 14 -0.81 -14.25 19.36
C LYS A 14 0.47 -13.47 19.07
N ILE A 15 0.29 -12.15 18.97
CA ILE A 15 1.26 -11.12 19.38
C ILE A 15 2.36 -10.74 18.36
N TYR A 16 2.69 -11.57 17.36
CA TYR A 16 3.78 -11.24 16.43
C TYR A 16 3.40 -11.34 14.97
N ILE A 17 3.41 -10.20 14.27
CA ILE A 17 3.50 -10.22 12.81
C ILE A 17 4.96 -10.50 12.42
N PRO A 18 5.23 -11.47 11.52
CA PRO A 18 6.59 -11.84 11.18
C PRO A 18 7.41 -10.67 10.63
N LYS A 19 8.54 -10.37 11.27
CA LYS A 19 9.49 -9.35 10.81
C LYS A 19 10.40 -9.93 9.73
N GLY A 20 10.76 -9.10 8.75
CA GLY A 20 11.71 -9.49 7.69
C GLY A 20 11.18 -10.54 6.71
N LYS A 21 9.87 -10.83 6.71
CA LYS A 21 9.25 -11.67 5.69
C LYS A 21 8.85 -10.82 4.48
N PHE A 22 9.01 -11.41 3.31
CA PHE A 22 8.51 -10.88 2.04
C PHE A 22 7.44 -11.83 1.52
N PHE A 23 6.29 -11.28 1.14
CA PHE A 23 5.18 -12.03 0.57
C PHE A 23 4.94 -11.53 -0.86
N LEU A 24 5.10 -12.42 -1.83
CA LEU A 24 4.69 -12.16 -3.21
C LEU A 24 3.28 -12.71 -3.42
N ILE A 25 2.38 -11.85 -3.87
CA ILE A 25 1.04 -12.24 -4.28
C ILE A 25 1.03 -12.20 -5.81
N SER A 26 0.84 -13.35 -6.44
CA SER A 26 0.66 -13.47 -7.88
C SER A 26 -0.72 -14.05 -8.13
N GLU A 27 -1.48 -13.40 -8.98
CA GLU A 27 -2.76 -13.87 -9.47
C GLU A 27 -2.75 -13.93 -11.00
N SER A 28 -3.68 -14.68 -11.58
CA SER A 28 -3.80 -14.82 -13.04
C SER A 28 -5.25 -14.72 -13.51
N ASN A 29 -6.16 -15.41 -12.83
CA ASN A 29 -7.57 -15.51 -13.19
C ASN A 29 -8.53 -15.20 -12.04
N ASN A 30 -8.03 -14.73 -10.89
CA ASN A 30 -8.84 -14.58 -9.69
C ASN A 30 -8.47 -13.31 -8.93
N ASP A 31 -9.44 -12.63 -8.34
CA ASP A 31 -9.19 -11.38 -7.64
C ASP A 31 -8.42 -11.64 -6.32
N GLY A 32 -7.11 -11.43 -6.37
CA GLY A 32 -6.21 -11.52 -5.22
C GLY A 32 -6.22 -10.29 -4.30
N SER A 33 -7.00 -9.24 -4.62
CA SER A 33 -7.01 -7.98 -3.86
C SER A 33 -7.39 -8.16 -2.38
N PHE A 34 -8.18 -9.19 -2.07
CA PHE A 34 -8.56 -9.50 -0.69
C PHE A 34 -7.36 -9.78 0.22
N VAL A 35 -6.25 -10.31 -0.33
CA VAL A 35 -5.02 -10.57 0.42
C VAL A 35 -4.35 -9.24 0.81
N THR A 36 -4.33 -8.26 -0.10
CA THR A 36 -3.85 -6.91 0.18
C THR A 36 -4.69 -6.23 1.26
N HIS A 37 -6.03 -6.31 1.16
CA HIS A 37 -6.92 -5.77 2.19
C HIS A 37 -6.78 -6.49 3.53
N HIS A 38 -6.50 -7.79 3.49
CA HIS A 38 -6.23 -8.60 4.68
C HIS A 38 -4.98 -8.11 5.40
N PHE A 39 -3.85 -7.96 4.71
CA PHE A 39 -2.62 -7.45 5.31
C PHE A 39 -2.81 -6.02 5.83
N LEU A 40 -3.36 -5.11 5.02
CA LEU A 40 -3.60 -3.73 5.45
C LEU A 40 -4.41 -3.68 6.76
N SER A 41 -5.48 -4.46 6.83
CA SER A 41 -6.32 -4.52 8.03
C SER A 41 -5.62 -5.20 9.21
N LEU A 42 -4.85 -6.27 8.95
CA LEU A 42 -4.10 -7.02 9.96
C LEU A 42 -3.07 -6.14 10.66
N TYR A 43 -2.23 -5.44 9.92
CA TYR A 43 -1.19 -4.60 10.49
C TYR A 43 -1.76 -3.40 11.24
N LEU A 44 -2.77 -2.71 10.68
CA LEU A 44 -3.39 -1.56 11.33
C LEU A 44 -4.12 -1.94 12.63
N LYS A 45 -4.84 -3.08 12.64
CA LYS A 45 -5.46 -3.59 13.88
C LYS A 45 -4.45 -4.06 14.92
N GLY A 46 -3.28 -4.54 14.47
CA GLY A 46 -2.14 -4.85 15.34
C GLY A 46 -1.44 -3.61 15.90
N GLY A 47 -1.88 -2.39 15.55
CA GLY A 47 -1.28 -1.14 16.04
C GLY A 47 0.04 -0.76 15.37
N HIS A 48 0.42 -1.47 14.31
CA HIS A 48 1.65 -1.22 13.55
C HIS A 48 1.49 -0.03 12.59
N ASN A 49 2.60 0.63 12.30
CA ASN A 49 2.64 1.65 11.28
C ASN A 49 2.71 0.99 9.90
N VAL A 50 1.95 1.50 8.93
CA VAL A 50 1.85 0.95 7.59
C VAL A 50 2.18 2.03 6.57
N CYS A 51 3.13 1.74 5.67
CA CYS A 51 3.30 2.47 4.43
C CYS A 51 2.61 1.68 3.33
N PHE A 52 1.58 2.26 2.73
CA PHE A 52 0.79 1.60 1.71
C PHE A 52 0.90 2.34 0.38
N ILE A 53 1.57 1.71 -0.58
CA ILE A 53 1.80 2.24 -1.93
C ILE A 53 0.77 1.60 -2.85
N ALA A 54 -0.20 2.40 -3.31
CA ALA A 54 -1.26 1.94 -4.20
C ALA A 54 -0.93 2.29 -5.64
N LEU A 55 -0.91 1.27 -6.51
CA LEU A 55 -0.61 1.44 -7.95
C LEU A 55 -1.83 1.25 -8.86
N VAL A 56 -2.98 0.84 -8.32
CA VAL A 56 -4.15 0.52 -9.15
C VAL A 56 -5.39 1.23 -8.63
N GLN A 57 -5.75 0.99 -7.38
CA GLN A 57 -6.99 1.51 -6.78
C GLN A 57 -6.75 2.77 -5.95
N SER A 58 -7.77 3.63 -5.86
CA SER A 58 -7.69 4.89 -5.12
C SER A 58 -7.82 4.69 -3.60
N PHE A 59 -7.45 5.71 -2.82
CA PHE A 59 -7.67 5.73 -1.36
C PHE A 59 -9.12 5.45 -0.98
N THR A 60 -10.09 5.99 -1.73
CA THR A 60 -11.52 5.81 -1.48
C THR A 60 -11.95 4.35 -1.60
N HIS A 61 -11.43 3.63 -2.60
CA HIS A 61 -11.70 2.20 -2.76
C HIS A 61 -11.18 1.41 -1.55
N TYR A 62 -9.90 1.62 -1.19
CA TYR A 62 -9.31 0.96 -0.03
C TYR A 62 -10.01 1.29 1.29
N SER A 63 -10.42 2.55 1.47
CA SER A 63 -11.14 3.01 2.67
C SER A 63 -12.50 2.32 2.79
N SER A 64 -13.25 2.21 1.70
CA SER A 64 -14.55 1.56 1.67
C SER A 64 -14.48 0.09 2.06
N VAL A 65 -13.45 -0.63 1.58
CA VAL A 65 -13.25 -2.05 1.92
C VAL A 65 -12.73 -2.21 3.35
N ALA A 66 -11.73 -1.41 3.75
CA ALA A 66 -11.16 -1.47 5.09
C ALA A 66 -12.20 -1.15 6.18
N GLN A 67 -13.13 -0.23 5.92
CA GLN A 67 -14.20 0.10 6.85
C GLN A 67 -15.11 -1.10 7.12
N LYS A 68 -15.44 -1.90 6.08
CA LYS A 68 -16.17 -3.17 6.22
C LYS A 68 -15.39 -4.21 7.03
N LEU A 69 -14.06 -4.15 7.00
CA LEU A 69 -13.18 -4.98 7.82
C LEU A 69 -12.97 -4.41 9.24
N GLY A 70 -13.62 -3.30 9.60
CA GLY A 70 -13.53 -2.66 10.90
C GLY A 70 -12.25 -1.84 11.10
N VAL A 71 -11.72 -1.24 10.02
CA VAL A 71 -10.55 -0.36 10.05
C VAL A 71 -10.90 0.97 9.38
N ASN A 72 -10.66 2.08 10.06
CA ASN A 72 -10.85 3.42 9.50
C ASN A 72 -9.49 3.95 8.98
N LEU A 73 -9.30 3.94 7.65
CA LEU A 73 -8.04 4.40 7.05
C LEU A 73 -7.84 5.91 7.23
N THR A 74 -8.89 6.72 7.13
CA THR A 74 -8.80 8.18 7.34
C THR A 74 -8.28 8.50 8.73
N ALA A 75 -8.85 7.87 9.76
CA ALA A 75 -8.38 8.04 11.14
C ALA A 75 -6.94 7.52 11.32
N SER A 76 -6.60 6.43 10.65
CA SER A 76 -5.24 5.86 10.66
C SER A 76 -4.21 6.77 9.97
N THR A 77 -4.62 7.52 8.95
CA THR A 77 -3.76 8.53 8.33
C THR A 77 -3.60 9.74 9.24
N GLN A 78 -4.70 10.23 9.82
CA GLN A 78 -4.70 11.39 10.72
C GLN A 78 -3.86 11.18 11.98
N ASN A 79 -3.83 9.96 12.53
CA ASN A 79 -3.02 9.62 13.70
C ASN A 79 -1.59 9.15 13.34
N GLY A 80 -1.19 9.23 12.07
CA GLY A 80 0.15 8.88 11.60
C GLY A 80 0.46 7.38 11.55
N LYS A 81 -0.54 6.50 11.73
CA LYS A 81 -0.38 5.04 11.62
C LYS A 81 -0.35 4.55 10.19
N LEU A 82 -0.94 5.29 9.25
CA LEU A 82 -0.97 4.97 7.83
C LEU A 82 -0.37 6.11 7.03
N ILE A 83 0.62 5.80 6.20
CA ILE A 83 1.05 6.65 5.09
C ILE A 83 0.52 6.01 3.82
N PHE A 84 -0.36 6.70 3.11
CA PHE A 84 -0.91 6.23 1.84
C PHE A 84 -0.27 7.00 0.68
N VAL A 85 0.25 6.28 -0.30
CA VAL A 85 0.90 6.86 -1.48
C VAL A 85 0.15 6.44 -2.73
N GLU A 86 -0.37 7.42 -3.49
CA GLU A 86 -0.92 7.20 -4.83
C GLU A 86 0.22 7.00 -5.84
N GLY A 87 0.88 5.84 -5.77
CA GLY A 87 2.13 5.57 -6.49
C GLY A 87 1.99 5.68 -8.00
N LEU A 88 0.88 5.21 -8.59
CA LEU A 88 0.66 5.32 -10.04
C LEU A 88 0.53 6.78 -10.48
N LYS A 89 -0.21 7.60 -9.73
CA LYS A 89 -0.38 9.03 -10.02
C LYS A 89 0.96 9.74 -10.00
N TYR A 90 1.78 9.49 -8.98
CA TYR A 90 3.12 10.06 -8.92
C TYR A 90 4.02 9.57 -10.06
N ALA A 91 3.96 8.28 -10.42
CA ALA A 91 4.75 7.75 -11.52
C ALA A 91 4.41 8.42 -12.85
N VAL A 92 3.11 8.57 -13.16
CA VAL A 92 2.63 9.23 -14.38
C VAL A 92 3.03 10.70 -14.41
N GLN A 93 2.81 11.43 -13.31
CA GLN A 93 3.22 12.85 -13.22
C GLN A 93 4.72 13.05 -13.45
N ASN A 94 5.57 12.18 -12.91
CA ASN A 94 7.00 12.27 -13.14
C ASN A 94 7.37 12.01 -14.63
N MET A 95 6.72 11.05 -15.28
CA MET A 95 6.93 10.80 -16.72
C MET A 95 6.50 11.98 -17.60
N GLU A 96 5.38 12.64 -17.27
CA GLU A 96 4.91 13.83 -17.99
C GLU A 96 5.87 15.03 -17.82
N ILE A 97 6.44 15.21 -16.63
CA ILE A 97 7.44 16.26 -16.35
C ILE A 97 8.72 16.02 -17.16
N GLU A 98 9.19 14.78 -17.28
CA GLU A 98 10.35 14.45 -18.13
C GLU A 98 10.11 14.78 -19.61
N SER A 99 8.87 14.61 -20.10
CA SER A 99 8.51 14.90 -21.49
C SER A 99 8.35 16.39 -21.82
N SER A 100 8.11 17.23 -20.81
CA SER A 100 7.81 18.67 -20.99
C SER A 100 9.02 19.59 -20.79
N ASN A 101 10.19 19.06 -20.38
CA ASN A 101 11.43 19.82 -20.15
C ASN A 101 11.35 20.99 -19.14
N GLU A 102 10.18 21.25 -18.53
CA GLU A 102 9.99 22.26 -17.50
C GLU A 102 10.06 21.64 -16.10
N MET A 103 11.06 22.04 -15.32
CA MET A 103 11.24 21.55 -13.95
C MET A 103 10.45 22.39 -12.95
N PRO A 104 9.49 21.80 -12.22
CA PRO A 104 8.89 22.48 -11.07
C PRO A 104 9.92 22.67 -9.94
N PRO A 105 9.90 23.81 -9.23
CA PRO A 105 10.81 24.06 -8.11
C PRO A 105 10.59 23.03 -6.99
N GLY A 106 11.66 22.34 -6.58
CA GLY A 106 11.65 21.29 -5.55
C GLY A 106 11.96 19.87 -6.05
N MET A 107 11.91 19.62 -7.36
CA MET A 107 12.23 18.29 -7.94
C MET A 107 13.70 18.10 -8.34
N GLN A 108 14.55 19.11 -8.17
CA GLN A 108 15.97 19.07 -8.57
C GLN A 108 16.78 17.96 -7.87
N ASN A 109 16.34 17.49 -6.69
CA ASN A 109 17.04 16.49 -5.88
C ASN A 109 16.29 15.16 -5.78
N ASN A 110 15.39 14.82 -6.71
CA ASN A 110 14.66 13.55 -6.66
C ASN A 110 15.61 12.36 -6.97
N PRO A 111 15.88 11.45 -5.99
CA PRO A 111 16.81 10.33 -6.18
C PRO A 111 16.29 9.26 -7.15
N TYR A 112 15.02 9.34 -7.58
CA TYR A 112 14.40 8.39 -8.51
C TYR A 112 14.43 8.87 -9.97
N ARG A 113 15.13 9.98 -10.27
CA ARG A 113 15.28 10.51 -11.64
C ARG A 113 16.01 9.51 -12.53
N GLY A 114 15.41 9.13 -13.67
CA GLY A 114 16.01 8.20 -14.64
C GLY A 114 15.83 6.70 -14.36
N LEU A 115 14.95 6.33 -13.41
CA LEU A 115 14.54 4.92 -13.21
C LEU A 115 13.42 4.46 -14.16
N THR A 116 13.01 5.30 -15.10
CA THR A 116 12.12 4.90 -16.19
C THR A 116 12.94 4.12 -17.22
N SER A 117 12.50 2.90 -17.49
CA SER A 117 13.18 1.92 -18.34
C SER A 117 13.50 2.49 -19.73
N ARG A 118 14.71 2.20 -20.21
CA ARG A 118 15.06 2.28 -21.64
C ARG A 118 14.18 1.37 -22.49
#